data_AF-A0A957UZE7-F1
#
_entry.id   AF-A0A957UZE7-F1
#
_cell.length_a   1.000
_cell.length_b   1.000
_cell.length_c   1.000
_cell.angle_alpha   90.00
_cell.angle_beta   90.00
_cell.angle_gamma   90.00
#
_symmetry.space_group_name_H-M   'P 1'
#
loop_
_entity.id
_entity.type
_entity.pdbx_description
1 polymer ?
#
loop_
_entity_poly.entity_id
_entity_poly.type
_entity_poly.pdbx_seq_one_letter_code
_entity_poly.pdbx_strand_id
1 'polypeptide(L)'
;MYGEMIDAIRSDTVRSVFSVQLQRQQAQQAAPPPPTPIAKNIRTNRGDGGGEPAAQTVRKSGPEIGRNDPCWCGSGKKYKNCHMKSDQREGKTPQRVAAK
;
A
#
# COMPACT_ATOMS: atom_id res chain seq x y z
N MET A 1 18.43 -53.17 26.94
CA MET A 1 17.02 -53.08 26.49
C MET A 1 16.34 -51.78 26.93
N TYR A 2 15.74 -51.66 28.13
CA TYR A 2 15.02 -50.41 28.51
C TYR A 2 15.96 -49.24 28.89
N GLY A 3 17.03 -49.51 29.64
CA GLY A 3 18.02 -48.49 30.01
C GLY A 3 18.69 -47.84 28.79
N GLU A 4 19.08 -48.66 27.81
CA GLU A 4 19.67 -48.16 26.55
C GLU A 4 18.71 -47.29 25.73
N MET A 5 17.40 -47.60 25.78
CA MET A 5 16.37 -46.78 25.14
C MET A 5 16.21 -45.42 25.86
N ILE A 6 16.25 -45.41 27.19
CA ILE A 6 16.19 -44.18 27.99
C ILE A 6 17.40 -43.29 27.71
N ASP A 7 18.59 -43.87 27.60
CA ASP A 7 19.82 -43.11 27.30
C ASP A 7 19.81 -42.55 25.88
N ALA A 8 19.22 -43.27 24.91
CA ALA A 8 19.01 -42.78 23.55
C ALA A 8 18.04 -41.58 23.52
N ILE A 9 16.90 -41.67 24.22
CA ILE A 9 15.92 -40.57 24.31
C ILE A 9 16.53 -39.34 25.02
N ARG A 10 17.28 -39.56 26.10
CA ARG A 10 17.95 -38.47 26.83
C ARG A 10 19.00 -37.78 25.96
N SER A 11 19.74 -38.53 25.16
CA SER A 11 20.74 -37.97 24.25
C SER A 11 20.10 -37.17 23.11
N ASP A 12 19.00 -37.65 22.55
CA ASP A 12 18.27 -36.99 21.46
C ASP A 12 17.60 -35.69 21.90
N THR A 13 16.98 -35.68 23.09
CA THR A 13 16.35 -34.48 23.66
C THR A 13 17.36 -33.36 23.92
N VAL A 14 18.53 -33.68 24.49
CA VAL A 14 19.61 -32.71 24.66
C VAL A 14 20.05 -32.19 23.30
N ARG A 15 20.31 -33.07 22.33
CA ARG A 15 20.73 -32.66 20.99
C ARG A 15 19.71 -31.75 20.30
N SER A 16 18.41 -32.01 20.47
CA SER A 16 17.33 -31.20 19.91
C SER A 16 17.31 -29.80 20.51
N VAL A 17 17.36 -29.66 21.84
CA VAL A 17 17.39 -28.34 22.51
C VAL A 17 18.60 -27.51 22.06
N PHE A 18 19.78 -28.14 21.92
CA PHE A 18 21.00 -27.47 21.53
C PHE A 18 21.12 -27.19 20.02
N SER A 19 20.29 -27.81 19.17
CA SER A 19 20.33 -27.62 17.70
C SER A 19 19.13 -26.86 17.14
N VAL A 20 18.18 -26.45 17.98
CA VAL A 20 17.03 -25.62 17.55
C VAL A 20 17.53 -24.25 17.09
N GLN A 21 17.62 -24.10 15.78
CA GLN A 21 17.74 -22.79 15.13
C GLN A 21 16.33 -22.24 14.95
N LEU A 22 16.01 -21.16 15.69
CA LEU A 22 14.72 -20.48 15.58
C LEU A 22 14.67 -19.72 14.24
N GLN A 23 14.31 -20.41 13.17
CA GLN A 23 14.10 -19.78 11.87
C GLN A 23 12.79 -19.00 11.95
N ARG A 24 12.89 -17.74 12.37
CA ARG A 24 11.78 -16.79 12.41
C ARG A 24 11.19 -16.76 11.00
N GLN A 25 10.00 -17.34 10.82
CA GLN A 25 9.21 -17.39 9.58
C GLN A 25 8.86 -15.99 8.99
N GLN A 26 9.53 -14.93 9.42
CA GLN A 26 9.24 -13.56 9.04
C GLN A 26 9.86 -13.15 7.69
N ALA A 27 10.59 -14.04 7.01
CA ALA A 27 11.13 -13.78 5.68
C ALA A 27 10.28 -14.38 4.53
N GLN A 28 9.25 -15.18 4.83
CA GLN A 28 8.41 -15.80 3.79
C GLN A 28 7.11 -15.03 3.48
N GLN A 29 6.87 -13.91 4.15
CA GLN A 29 5.68 -13.09 3.90
C GLN A 29 6.10 -11.62 3.81
N ALA A 30 5.87 -11.05 2.62
CA ALA A 30 6.02 -9.63 2.26
C ALA A 30 7.40 -9.15 1.77
N ALA A 31 7.89 -9.71 0.66
CA ALA A 31 8.44 -8.84 -0.39
C ALA A 31 7.28 -8.46 -1.33
N PRO A 32 6.88 -7.18 -1.45
CA PRO A 32 5.89 -6.78 -2.43
C PRO A 32 6.43 -7.05 -3.85
N PRO A 33 5.58 -7.49 -4.81
CA PRO A 33 6.04 -7.70 -6.18
C PRO A 33 6.58 -6.40 -6.76
N PRO A 34 7.64 -6.45 -7.59
CA PRO A 34 8.19 -5.25 -8.22
C PRO A 34 7.11 -4.58 -9.09
N PRO A 35 7.03 -3.24 -9.10
CA PRO A 35 6.05 -2.54 -9.94
C PRO A 35 6.34 -2.82 -11.42
N THR A 36 5.29 -3.25 -12.14
CA THR A 36 5.36 -3.43 -13.59
C THR A 36 5.57 -2.07 -14.27
N PRO A 37 6.52 -1.94 -15.21
CA PRO A 37 6.64 -0.71 -15.98
C PRO A 37 5.49 -0.65 -17.00
N ILE A 38 4.49 0.17 -16.70
CA ILE A 38 3.44 0.53 -17.66
C ILE A 38 4.11 1.37 -18.75
N ALA A 39 4.38 0.75 -19.90
CA ALA A 39 4.84 1.46 -21.10
C ALA A 39 3.80 2.52 -21.47
N LYS A 40 4.15 3.79 -21.22
CA LYS A 40 3.35 4.94 -21.63
C LYS A 40 3.39 5.01 -23.16
N ASN A 41 2.30 4.60 -23.79
CA ASN A 41 2.02 4.80 -25.20
C ASN A 41 1.85 6.30 -25.48
N ILE A 42 2.96 6.97 -25.76
CA ILE A 42 3.01 8.38 -26.19
C ILE A 42 2.37 8.46 -27.58
N ARG A 43 1.13 8.94 -27.66
CA ARG A 43 0.56 9.45 -28.92
C ARG A 43 0.97 10.91 -29.07
N THR A 44 1.86 11.18 -30.02
CA THR A 44 2.11 12.56 -30.46
C THR A 44 0.97 12.94 -31.39
N ASN A 45 0.25 14.01 -31.07
CA ASN A 45 -0.74 14.56 -32.00
C ASN A 45 0.02 15.28 -33.10
N ARG A 46 0.29 14.57 -34.20
CA ARG A 46 0.64 15.17 -35.48
C ARG A 46 -0.11 14.44 -36.58
N GLY A 47 -1.29 14.98 -36.88
CA GLY A 47 -1.86 15.01 -38.24
C GLY A 47 -2.75 13.85 -38.65
N ASP A 48 -4.03 14.21 -38.81
CA ASP A 48 -4.99 13.74 -39.81
C ASP A 48 -5.72 12.38 -39.63
N GLY A 49 -7.07 12.44 -39.68
CA GLY A 49 -7.92 11.31 -40.04
C GLY A 49 -8.78 10.66 -38.94
N GLY A 50 -10.01 11.18 -38.76
CA GLY A 50 -11.25 10.39 -38.52
C GLY A 50 -11.44 9.60 -37.21
N GLY A 51 -12.53 9.90 -36.48
CA GLY A 51 -13.14 8.96 -35.52
C GLY A 51 -13.82 9.61 -34.30
N GLU A 52 -15.16 9.65 -34.34
CA GLU A 52 -16.17 9.66 -33.24
C GLU A 52 -16.06 10.65 -32.04
N PRO A 53 -17.19 11.16 -31.52
CA PRO A 53 -17.18 12.08 -30.38
C PRO A 53 -16.81 11.32 -29.11
N ALA A 54 -15.52 11.36 -28.75
CA ALA A 54 -15.04 10.90 -27.46
C ALA A 54 -15.80 11.64 -26.36
N ALA A 55 -16.56 10.88 -25.57
CA ALA A 55 -17.23 11.34 -24.37
C ALA A 55 -16.29 12.26 -23.59
N GLN A 56 -16.76 13.47 -23.29
CA GLN A 56 -15.99 14.45 -22.52
C GLN A 56 -15.65 13.83 -21.17
N THR A 57 -14.40 13.38 -21.04
CA THR A 57 -13.88 12.93 -19.75
C THR A 57 -13.87 14.15 -18.85
N VAL A 58 -14.77 14.16 -17.86
CA VAL A 58 -14.82 15.20 -16.83
C VAL A 58 -13.46 15.19 -16.14
N ARG A 59 -12.60 16.13 -16.53
CA ARG A 59 -11.31 16.32 -15.87
C ARG A 59 -11.62 16.79 -14.46
N LYS A 60 -11.43 15.93 -13.45
CA LYS A 60 -11.41 16.37 -12.05
C LYS A 60 -10.37 17.47 -11.92
N SER A 61 -10.86 18.68 -11.70
CA SER A 61 -10.09 19.91 -11.74
C SER A 61 -9.28 20.05 -10.45
N GLY A 62 -8.12 19.39 -10.37
CA GLY A 62 -7.08 19.75 -9.40
C GLY A 62 -6.60 18.62 -8.48
N PRO A 63 -5.47 18.85 -7.79
CA PRO A 63 -4.89 17.88 -6.87
C PRO A 63 -5.82 17.65 -5.67
N GLU A 64 -6.13 16.39 -5.39
CA GLU A 64 -6.90 15.98 -4.21
C GLU A 64 -6.11 16.30 -2.93
N ILE A 65 -6.82 16.60 -1.84
CA ILE A 65 -6.20 16.83 -0.53
C ILE A 65 -5.64 15.52 0.03
N GLY A 66 -4.35 15.51 0.38
CA GLY A 66 -3.70 14.38 1.00
C GLY A 66 -4.08 14.24 2.48
N ARG A 67 -3.91 13.03 3.02
CA ARG A 67 -4.26 12.69 4.42
C ARG A 67 -3.63 13.63 5.47
N ASN A 68 -2.41 14.10 5.22
CA ASN A 68 -1.66 14.96 6.15
C ASN A 68 -1.71 16.45 5.81
N ASP A 69 -2.35 16.84 4.70
CA ASP A 69 -2.46 18.24 4.28
C ASP A 69 -3.35 19.06 5.23
N PRO A 70 -3.19 20.39 5.30
CA PRO A 70 -4.10 21.25 6.05
C PRO A 70 -5.53 21.08 5.53
N CYS A 71 -6.48 20.88 6.45
CA CYS A 71 -7.88 20.63 6.08
C CYS A 71 -8.49 21.81 5.32
N TRP A 72 -9.30 21.50 4.30
CA TRP A 72 -10.00 22.47 3.45
C TRP A 72 -10.93 23.44 4.20
N CYS A 73 -11.29 23.16 5.46
CA CYS A 73 -12.11 24.04 6.31
C CYS A 73 -11.34 25.21 6.94
N GLY A 74 -10.03 25.34 6.70
CA GLY A 74 -9.22 26.44 7.23
C GLY A 74 -8.89 26.34 8.73
N SER A 75 -9.21 25.21 9.38
CA SER A 75 -8.98 25.03 10.83
C SER A 75 -7.51 24.85 11.26
N GLY A 76 -6.57 24.85 10.31
CA GLY A 76 -5.14 24.57 10.56
C GLY A 76 -4.82 23.13 10.98
N LYS A 77 -5.82 22.27 11.18
CA LYS A 77 -5.65 20.85 11.53
C LYS A 77 -5.39 20.01 10.28
N LYS A 78 -4.63 18.93 10.43
CA LYS A 78 -4.40 17.94 9.35
C LYS A 78 -5.74 17.31 8.93
N TYR A 79 -5.94 17.10 7.63
CA TYR A 79 -7.17 16.56 7.05
C TYR A 79 -7.65 15.26 7.73
N LYS A 80 -6.72 14.35 8.03
CA LYS A 80 -6.99 13.09 8.75
C LYS A 80 -7.65 13.22 10.12
N ASN A 81 -7.41 14.35 10.78
CA ASN A 81 -7.90 14.62 12.14
C ASN A 81 -9.10 15.58 12.13
N CYS A 82 -9.57 15.97 10.94
CA CYS A 82 -10.62 16.95 10.78
C CYS A 82 -11.77 16.33 9.96
N HIS A 83 -11.85 16.58 8.65
CA HIS A 83 -13.01 16.18 7.85
C HIS A 83 -12.85 14.83 7.12
N MET A 84 -11.68 14.18 7.15
CA MET A 84 -11.44 12.92 6.43
C MET A 84 -12.49 11.83 6.69
N LYS A 85 -12.97 11.68 7.93
CA LYS A 85 -13.98 10.66 8.26
C LYS A 85 -15.37 11.01 7.72
N SER A 86 -15.73 12.30 7.69
CA SER A 86 -17.01 12.78 7.17
C SER A 86 -17.04 12.72 5.66
N ASP A 87 -15.98 13.22 5.01
CA ASP A 87 -15.87 13.22 3.55
C ASP A 87 -15.83 11.79 2.96
N GLN A 88 -15.24 10.82 3.68
CA GLN A 88 -15.27 9.40 3.29
C GLN A 88 -16.67 8.78 3.34
N ARG A 89 -17.51 9.20 4.30
CA ARG A 89 -18.89 8.73 4.41
C ARG A 89 -19.77 9.33 3.33
N GLU A 90 -19.48 10.58 2.95
CA GLU A 90 -20.21 11.32 1.91
C GLU A 90 -19.68 11.06 0.49
N GLY A 91 -18.58 10.30 0.34
CA GLY A 91 -17.94 10.06 -0.95
C GLY A 91 -17.33 11.34 -1.58
N LYS A 92 -17.10 12.37 -0.77
CA LYS A 92 -16.59 13.67 -1.23
C LYS A 92 -15.08 13.60 -1.37
N THR A 93 -14.56 14.11 -2.49
CA THR A 93 -13.12 14.25 -2.74
C THR A 93 -12.76 15.73 -2.70
N PRO A 94 -12.40 16.27 -1.51
CA PRO A 94 -12.02 17.67 -1.40
C PRO A 94 -10.72 17.95 -2.16
N GLN A 95 -10.68 19.09 -2.82
CA GLN A 95 -9.50 19.56 -3.54
C GLN A 95 -8.57 20.33 -2.61
N ARG A 96 -7.27 20.29 -2.90
CA ARG A 96 -6.27 21.04 -2.15
C ARG A 96 -6.46 22.53 -2.43
N VAL A 97 -6.93 23.27 -1.43
CA VAL A 97 -7.00 24.74 -1.51
C VAL A 97 -5.57 25.29 -1.58
N ALA A 98 -5.29 26.10 -2.59
CA ALA A 98 -4.04 26.83 -2.66
C ALA A 98 -3.97 27.76 -1.43
N ALA A 99 -2.91 27.61 -0.63
CA ALA A 99 -2.62 28.58 0.41
C ALA A 99 -2.43 29.93 -0.27
N LYS A 100 -3.33 30.87 0.02
CA LYS A 100 -3.28 32.24 -0.48
C LYS A 100 -2.26 33.06 0.31
#